data_AF-A0A353Q976-F1
#
_entry.id   AF-A0A353Q976-F1
#
_cell.length_a   1.000
_cell.length_b   1.000
_cell.length_c   1.000
_cell.angle_alpha   90.00
_cell.angle_beta   90.00
_cell.angle_gamma   90.00
#
_symmetry.space_group_name_H-M   'P 1'
#
loop_
_entity.id
_entity.type
_entity.pdbx_description
1 polymer ?
#
loop_
_entity_poly.entity_id
_entity_poly.type
_entity_poly.pdbx_seq_one_letter_code
_entity_poly.pdbx_strand_id
1 'polypeptide(L)'
;MKSEEIKALFVRFEQAAAEVEGVECWSARELQKLLGYAKWENFSKVIDKAEQSCLNAGQEIADHFPEVRKMVSIGSGAEKQINDMLLTRYGCYLIAQNGDSKKEQIVFAQNYFSL
;
A
#
# COMPACT_ATOMS: atom_id res chain seq x y z
N MET A 1 3.75 -19.65 2.28
CA MET A 1 3.76 -19.09 3.65
C MET A 1 3.31 -20.11 4.70
N LYS A 2 4.00 -20.15 5.84
CA LYS A 2 3.58 -20.92 7.02
C LYS A 2 2.47 -20.16 7.78
N SER A 3 1.63 -20.86 8.54
CA SER A 3 0.51 -20.26 9.30
C SER A 3 0.94 -19.09 10.21
N GLU A 4 2.09 -19.22 10.89
CA GLU A 4 2.62 -18.16 11.76
C GLU A 4 3.08 -16.92 10.98
N GLU A 5 3.60 -17.09 9.76
CA GLU A 5 3.98 -15.96 8.90
C GLU A 5 2.73 -15.22 8.41
N ILE A 6 1.64 -15.93 8.12
CA ILE A 6 0.36 -15.35 7.72
C ILE A 6 -0.20 -14.50 8.87
N LYS A 7 -0.21 -15.03 10.11
CA LYS A 7 -0.66 -14.29 11.29
C LYS A 7 0.19 -13.05 11.55
N ALA A 8 1.52 -13.18 11.45
CA ALA A 8 2.42 -12.05 11.65
C ALA A 8 2.21 -10.96 10.57
N LEU A 9 1.96 -11.36 9.32
CA LEU A 9 1.69 -10.43 8.24
C LEU A 9 0.34 -9.74 8.44
N PHE A 10 -0.70 -10.49 8.84
CA PHE A 10 -2.00 -9.94 9.19
C PHE A 10 -1.88 -8.84 10.26
N VAL A 11 -1.22 -9.14 11.39
CA VAL A 11 -1.02 -8.15 12.47
C VAL A 11 -0.31 -6.90 11.97
N ARG A 12 0.66 -7.03 11.07
CA ARG A 12 1.39 -5.89 10.50
C ARG A 12 0.51 -5.03 9.57
N PHE A 13 -0.42 -5.63 8.84
CA PHE A 13 -1.35 -4.89 7.99
C PHE A 13 -2.37 -4.12 8.83
N GLU A 14 -2.90 -4.74 9.90
CA GLU A 14 -3.78 -4.10 10.87
C GLU A 14 -3.07 -2.92 11.57
N GLN A 15 -1.82 -3.11 11.99
CA GLN A 15 -1.03 -2.05 12.63
C GLN A 15 -0.65 -0.89 11.69
N ALA A 16 -0.58 -1.16 10.38
CA ALA A 16 -0.30 -0.14 9.38
C ALA A 16 -1.56 0.61 8.92
N ALA A 17 -2.74 0.11 9.28
CA ALA A 17 -3.99 0.81 9.03
C ALA A 17 -4.11 2.02 9.97
N ALA A 18 -4.61 3.12 9.43
CA ALA A 18 -4.95 4.31 10.19
C ALA A 18 -6.32 4.81 9.75
N GLU A 19 -7.12 5.31 10.69
CA GLU A 19 -8.37 5.96 10.38
C GLU A 19 -8.13 7.45 10.09
N VAL A 20 -8.57 7.90 8.92
CA VAL A 20 -8.49 9.31 8.49
C VAL A 20 -9.89 9.72 8.10
N GLU A 21 -10.46 10.67 8.85
CA GLU A 21 -11.84 11.17 8.61
C GLU A 21 -12.90 10.05 8.55
N GLY A 22 -12.74 8.99 9.36
CA GLY A 22 -13.65 7.85 9.37
C GLY A 22 -13.41 6.82 8.27
N VAL A 23 -12.33 6.96 7.49
CA VAL A 23 -11.94 6.04 6.42
C VAL A 23 -10.65 5.31 6.81
N GLU A 24 -10.67 3.98 6.70
CA GLU A 24 -9.49 3.14 6.90
C GLU A 24 -8.50 3.30 5.72
N CYS A 25 -7.28 3.72 6.04
CA CYS A 25 -6.25 4.10 5.09
C CYS A 25 -4.88 3.49 5.42
N TRP A 26 -4.05 3.28 4.40
CA TRP A 26 -2.66 2.82 4.52
C TRP A 26 -1.69 3.76 3.82
N SER A 27 -0.54 4.03 4.44
CA SER A 27 0.58 4.71 3.79
C SER A 27 1.14 3.84 2.67
N ALA A 28 1.22 4.35 1.44
CA ALA A 28 1.85 3.65 0.32
C ALA A 28 3.33 3.31 0.60
N ARG A 29 4.06 4.18 1.31
CA ARG A 29 5.44 3.92 1.74
C ARG A 29 5.57 2.76 2.73
N GLU A 30 4.58 2.55 3.59
CA GLU A 30 4.56 1.40 4.51
C GLU A 30 4.09 0.14 3.81
N LEU A 31 3.02 0.25 3.02
CA LEU A 31 2.47 -0.84 2.23
C LEU A 31 3.53 -1.43 1.28
N GLN A 32 4.37 -0.61 0.66
CA GLN A 32 5.52 -1.05 -0.14
C GLN A 32 6.33 -2.14 0.58
N LYS A 33 6.67 -1.89 1.86
CA LYS A 33 7.51 -2.79 2.66
C LYS A 33 6.76 -4.07 3.01
N LEU A 34 5.48 -3.93 3.39
CA LEU A 34 4.61 -5.06 3.70
C LEU A 34 4.40 -5.99 2.50
N LEU A 35 4.33 -5.43 1.29
CA LEU A 35 4.18 -6.17 0.05
C LEU A 35 5.51 -6.70 -0.53
N GLY A 36 6.63 -6.51 0.19
CA GLY A 36 7.91 -7.10 -0.20
C GLY A 36 8.60 -6.40 -1.39
N TYR A 37 8.35 -5.09 -1.57
CA TYR A 37 9.06 -4.26 -2.54
C TYR A 37 10.20 -3.51 -1.87
N ALA A 38 11.45 -3.85 -2.23
CA ALA A 38 12.62 -3.18 -1.67
C ALA A 38 12.83 -1.76 -2.21
N LYS A 39 12.46 -1.51 -3.47
CA LYS A 39 12.69 -0.27 -4.21
C LYS A 39 11.37 0.43 -4.54
N TRP A 40 11.27 1.73 -4.23
CA TRP A 40 10.06 2.52 -4.51
C TRP A 40 9.78 2.61 -6.01
N GLU A 41 10.81 2.66 -6.86
CA GLU A 41 10.67 2.73 -8.33
C GLU A 41 9.97 1.49 -8.92
N ASN A 42 10.04 0.36 -8.24
CA ASN A 42 9.32 -0.85 -8.65
C ASN A 42 7.89 -0.86 -8.15
N PHE A 43 7.64 -0.29 -6.96
CA PHE A 43 6.32 -0.25 -6.37
C PHE A 43 5.44 0.86 -6.96
N SER A 44 6.01 2.02 -7.26
CA SER A 44 5.34 3.10 -8.01
C SER A 44 4.74 2.60 -9.32
N LYS A 45 5.46 1.76 -10.09
CA LYS A 45 4.91 1.12 -11.31
C LYS A 45 3.69 0.24 -11.05
N VAL A 46 3.55 -0.32 -9.86
CA VAL A 46 2.36 -1.10 -9.45
C VAL A 46 1.22 -0.16 -9.10
N ILE A 47 1.52 0.94 -8.40
CA ILE A 47 0.56 2.01 -8.11
C ILE A 47 0.01 2.59 -9.42
N ASP A 48 0.87 2.96 -10.37
CA ASP A 48 0.46 3.51 -11.67
C ASP A 48 -0.55 2.58 -12.38
N LYS A 49 -0.33 1.26 -12.32
CA LYS A 49 -1.26 0.27 -12.90
C LYS A 49 -2.56 0.16 -12.10
N ALA A 50 -2.49 0.27 -10.77
CA ALA A 50 -3.65 0.26 -9.89
C ALA A 50 -4.54 1.49 -10.13
N GLU A 51 -3.95 2.67 -10.30
CA GLU A 51 -4.64 3.91 -10.68
C GLU A 51 -5.34 3.77 -12.03
N GLN A 52 -4.66 3.20 -13.04
CA GLN A 52 -5.30 2.92 -14.34
C GLN A 52 -6.46 1.92 -14.19
N SER A 53 -6.33 0.92 -13.32
CA SER A 53 -7.42 -0.01 -13.02
C SER A 53 -8.61 0.69 -12.34
N CYS A 54 -8.33 1.64 -11.45
CA CYS A 54 -9.33 2.48 -10.77
C CYS A 54 -10.14 3.30 -11.80
N LEU A 55 -9.45 3.99 -12.70
CA LEU A 55 -10.10 4.76 -13.78
C LEU A 55 -10.93 3.86 -14.70
N ASN A 56 -10.40 2.70 -15.09
CA ASN A 56 -11.11 1.75 -15.94
C ASN A 56 -12.36 1.16 -15.26
N ALA A 57 -12.39 1.14 -13.92
CA ALA A 57 -13.56 0.78 -13.12
C ALA A 57 -14.56 1.93 -12.93
N GLY A 58 -14.30 3.11 -13.50
CA GLY A 58 -15.15 4.29 -13.40
C GLY A 58 -15.08 4.98 -12.02
N GLN A 59 -14.02 4.76 -11.26
CA GLN A 59 -13.77 5.40 -9.97
C GLN A 59 -12.75 6.52 -10.12
N GLU A 60 -12.88 7.58 -9.30
CA GLU A 60 -11.93 8.68 -9.27
C GLU A 60 -10.65 8.28 -8.51
N ILE A 61 -9.47 8.52 -9.11
CA ILE A 61 -8.19 8.19 -8.47
C ILE A 61 -8.05 8.93 -7.13
N ALA A 62 -8.45 10.19 -7.07
CA ALA A 62 -8.28 11.03 -5.88
C ALA A 62 -9.02 10.49 -4.65
N ASP A 63 -10.09 9.72 -4.83
CA ASP A 63 -10.87 9.12 -3.73
C ASP A 63 -10.14 7.93 -3.09
N HIS A 64 -9.23 7.28 -3.81
CA HIS A 64 -8.59 6.03 -3.38
C HIS A 64 -7.07 6.11 -3.25
N PHE A 65 -6.46 7.09 -3.92
CA PHE A 65 -5.03 7.32 -4.03
C PHE A 65 -4.63 8.79 -3.70
N PRO A 66 -5.18 9.43 -2.65
CA PRO A 66 -4.83 10.81 -2.33
C PRO A 66 -3.33 10.96 -2.01
N GLU A 67 -2.67 11.87 -2.72
CA GLU A 67 -1.27 12.20 -2.50
C GLU A 67 -1.09 13.00 -1.21
N VAL A 68 -0.14 12.57 -0.38
CA VAL A 68 0.27 13.26 0.84
C VAL A 68 1.79 13.35 0.91
N ARG A 69 2.30 13.97 1.98
CA ARG A 69 3.74 14.07 2.21
C ARG A 69 4.11 13.42 3.53
N LYS A 70 5.15 12.60 3.51
CA LYS A 70 5.70 11.92 4.70
C LYS A 70 7.08 12.47 5.03
N MET A 71 7.33 12.74 6.31
CA MET A 71 8.66 13.08 6.80
C MET A 71 9.42 11.80 7.12
N VAL A 72 10.67 11.70 6.66
CA VAL A 72 11.56 10.57 6.98
C VAL A 72 12.91 11.06 7.47
N SER A 73 13.48 10.38 8.47
CA SER A 73 14.82 10.68 8.95
C SER A 73 15.87 10.25 7.92
N ILE A 74 16.79 11.15 7.60
CA ILE A 74 18.03 10.86 6.89
C ILE A 74 19.15 10.79 7.94
N GLY A 75 20.13 9.90 7.74
CA GLY A 75 21.10 9.38 8.74
C GLY A 75 22.03 10.38 9.46
N SER A 76 21.67 11.66 9.51
CA SER A 76 22.28 12.75 10.25
C SER A 76 21.34 13.40 11.27
N GLY A 77 20.15 12.83 11.50
CA GLY A 77 19.10 13.43 12.35
C GLY A 77 18.29 14.52 11.65
N ALA A 78 18.62 14.85 10.40
CA ALA A 78 17.79 15.69 9.56
C ALA A 78 16.59 14.91 9.04
N GLU A 79 15.49 15.61 8.75
CA GLU A 79 14.31 15.03 8.13
C GLU A 79 14.17 15.48 6.68
N LYS A 80 13.69 14.59 5.83
CA LYS A 80 13.37 14.87 4.44
C LYS A 80 11.89 14.58 4.19
N GLN A 81 11.23 15.52 3.52
CA GLN A 81 9.88 15.31 3.02
C GLN A 81 9.92 14.48 1.74
N ILE A 82 9.14 13.40 1.69
CA ILE A 82 8.97 12.56 0.51
C ILE A 82 7.49 12.45 0.17
N ASN A 83 7.17 12.28 -1.10
CA ASN A 83 5.81 12.00 -1.54
C ASN A 83 5.35 10.65 -0.96
N ASP A 84 4.10 10.57 -0.55
CA ASP A 84 3.43 9.35 -0.09
C ASP A 84 1.95 9.43 -0.50
N MET A 85 1.18 8.39 -0.22
CA MET A 85 -0.25 8.34 -0.54
C MET A 85 -0.98 7.67 0.61
N LEU A 86 -2.20 8.11 0.91
CA LEU A 86 -3.09 7.46 1.86
C LEU A 86 -4.10 6.62 1.12
N LEU A 87 -3.81 5.33 1.01
CA LEU A 87 -4.57 4.40 0.20
C LEU A 87 -5.77 3.91 0.97
N THR A 88 -6.97 4.07 0.42
CA THR A 88 -8.16 3.39 0.96
C THR A 88 -8.03 1.87 0.81
N ARG A 89 -8.87 1.10 1.51
CA ARG A 89 -8.95 -0.36 1.34
C ARG A 89 -9.12 -0.78 -0.12
N TYR A 90 -9.91 -0.05 -0.91
CA TYR A 90 -10.06 -0.30 -2.34
C TYR A 90 -8.79 0.01 -3.16
N GLY A 91 -8.10 1.12 -2.86
CA GLY A 91 -6.81 1.42 -3.48
C GLY A 91 -5.75 0.34 -3.19
N CYS A 92 -5.70 -0.13 -1.94
CA CYS A 92 -4.85 -1.25 -1.52
C CYS A 92 -5.20 -2.56 -2.27
N TYR A 93 -6.48 -2.85 -2.44
CA TYR A 93 -6.95 -4.00 -3.22
C TYR A 93 -6.46 -3.94 -4.67
N LEU A 94 -6.61 -2.80 -5.34
CA LEU A 94 -6.15 -2.63 -6.73
C LEU A 94 -4.62 -2.75 -6.85
N ILE A 95 -3.86 -2.24 -5.87
CA ILE A 95 -2.41 -2.44 -5.80
C ILE A 95 -2.07 -3.93 -5.67
N ALA A 96 -2.77 -4.67 -4.82
CA ALA A 96 -2.55 -6.10 -4.66
C ALA A 96 -2.87 -6.89 -5.94
N GLN A 97 -3.94 -6.51 -6.66
CA GLN A 97 -4.30 -7.12 -7.94
C GLN A 97 -3.28 -6.87 -9.05
N ASN A 98 -2.63 -5.70 -9.04
CA ASN A 98 -1.61 -5.32 -10.04
C ASN A 98 -0.16 -5.66 -9.63
N GLY A 99 0.02 -6.24 -8.44
CA GLY A 99 1.31 -6.61 -7.88
C GLY A 99 1.93 -7.86 -8.51
N ASP A 100 3.18 -8.14 -8.15
CA ASP A 100 3.89 -9.35 -8.59
C ASP A 100 3.40 -10.57 -7.81
N SER A 101 2.55 -11.38 -8.43
CA SER A 101 1.96 -12.59 -7.84
C SER A 101 2.97 -13.66 -7.46
N LYS A 102 4.24 -13.55 -7.86
CA LYS A 102 5.32 -14.41 -7.37
C LYS A 102 5.73 -14.09 -5.92
N LYS A 103 5.31 -12.93 -5.39
CA LYS A 103 5.52 -12.55 -3.99
C LYS A 103 4.38 -13.09 -3.14
N GLU A 104 4.68 -13.91 -2.15
CA GLU A 104 3.65 -14.45 -1.26
C GLU A 104 2.87 -13.35 -0.52
N GLN A 105 3.53 -12.22 -0.23
CA GLN A 105 2.89 -11.05 0.40
C GLN A 105 1.83 -10.41 -0.51
N ILE A 106 2.03 -10.43 -1.84
CA ILE A 106 1.02 -9.96 -2.79
C ILE A 106 -0.19 -10.89 -2.78
N VAL A 107 0.03 -12.21 -2.83
CA VAL A 107 -1.06 -13.20 -2.79
C VAL A 107 -1.84 -13.10 -1.48
N PHE A 108 -1.17 -12.87 -0.35
CA PHE A 108 -1.82 -12.58 0.92
C PHE A 108 -2.67 -11.30 0.84
N ALA A 109 -2.09 -10.20 0.35
CA ALA A 109 -2.77 -8.91 0.26
C ALA A 109 -4.02 -8.95 -0.65
N GLN A 110 -3.98 -9.74 -1.72
CA GLN A 110 -5.14 -9.95 -2.60
C GLN A 110 -6.35 -10.49 -1.85
N ASN A 111 -6.13 -11.41 -0.90
CA ASN A 111 -7.19 -11.95 -0.04
C ASN A 111 -7.53 -11.02 1.13
N TYR A 112 -6.53 -10.36 1.71
CA TYR A 112 -6.74 -9.47 2.86
C TYR A 112 -7.60 -8.25 2.51
N PHE A 113 -7.40 -7.65 1.34
CA PHE A 113 -8.13 -6.45 0.90
C PHE A 113 -9.38 -6.73 0.05
N SER A 114 -9.68 -8.00 -0.27
CA SER A 114 -10.88 -8.36 -1.05
C SER A 114 -12.19 -8.38 -0.24
N LEU A 115 -12.08 -8.22 1.07
CA LEU A 115 -13.18 -8.22 2.05
C LEU A 115 -13.28 -6.83 2.67
#